data_AF-A0A0K0CYG0-F1
#
_entry.id   AF-A0A0K0CYG0-F1
#
_cell.length_a   1.000
_cell.length_b   1.000
_cell.length_c   1.000
_cell.angle_alpha   90.00
_cell.angle_beta   90.00
_cell.angle_gamma   90.00
#
_symmetry.space_group_name_H-M   'P 1'
#
loop_
_entity.id
_entity.type
_entity.pdbx_description
1 polymer ?
#
loop_
_entity_poly.entity_id
_entity_poly.type
_entity_poly.pdbx_seq_one_letter_code
_entity_poly.pdbx_strand_id
1 'polypeptide(L)'
;MNELIFLSLRALVIKDFESFIRLVSSDDLVSTDPSLFKVRPIISCVDGPTDRITWLITLVLTQLLKYIPAHLTNTQMFLDRLRNAQPNNAYVMESFDVTALYTNVSNDSAMQAIRELLIQHEGAINMYGFSIQQLMTLLKENSKNLNCSIFRWSGRYYAQMRGLAMGQRLAPSLAIAYMSKVEAPVIDPGPLLYCRYIDDCLIICSTQEEIDKCFELLNGQSEYIKFTREKPRENWLPFLNVQINLSENGYVTK
;
A
#
# COMPACT_ATOMS: atom_id res chain seq x y z
N MET A 1 11.49 16.25 -9.25
CA MET A 1 10.79 15.92 -10.50
C MET A 1 11.23 14.50 -10.85
N ASN A 2 10.50 13.50 -10.37
CA ASN A 2 10.85 12.09 -10.59
C ASN A 2 9.88 11.58 -11.65
N GLU A 3 10.35 11.43 -12.88
CA GLU A 3 9.60 10.74 -13.93
C GLU A 3 9.44 9.27 -13.53
N LEU A 4 8.22 8.90 -13.12
CA LEU A 4 7.82 7.51 -13.00
C LEU A 4 7.62 6.95 -14.40
N ILE A 5 8.60 6.21 -14.89
CA ILE A 5 8.45 5.38 -16.08
C ILE A 5 7.58 4.16 -15.69
N PHE A 6 6.32 4.16 -16.11
CA PHE A 6 5.46 2.98 -16.06
C PHE A 6 5.82 2.06 -17.22
N LEU A 7 6.59 1.00 -16.96
CA LEU A 7 6.81 -0.07 -17.93
C LEU A 7 6.02 -1.31 -17.52
N SER A 8 5.15 -1.77 -18.42
CA SER A 8 4.55 -3.11 -18.38
C SER A 8 5.67 -4.13 -18.54
N LEU A 9 6.27 -4.53 -17.42
CA LEU A 9 7.35 -5.50 -17.38
C LEU A 9 6.86 -6.80 -16.77
N ARG A 10 6.78 -7.82 -17.63
CA ARG A 10 6.93 -9.20 -17.20
C ARG A 10 8.22 -9.30 -16.37
N ALA A 11 8.06 -9.82 -15.15
CA ALA A 11 9.09 -10.29 -14.20
C ALA A 11 9.50 -9.36 -13.04
N LEU A 12 9.47 -9.92 -11.82
CA LEU A 12 10.56 -9.74 -10.86
C LEU A 12 11.19 -11.09 -10.56
N VAL A 13 12.51 -11.17 -10.74
CA VAL A 13 13.54 -11.26 -9.68
C VAL A 13 14.79 -11.51 -10.53
N ILE A 14 15.54 -10.46 -10.77
CA ILE A 14 16.50 -10.46 -11.85
C ILE A 14 17.92 -10.66 -11.31
N LYS A 15 18.45 -11.87 -11.51
CA LYS A 15 19.89 -12.10 -11.76
C LYS A 15 20.28 -11.82 -13.23
N ASP A 16 19.31 -11.54 -14.11
CA ASP A 16 19.47 -11.36 -15.56
C ASP A 16 19.33 -9.89 -16.07
N PHE A 17 19.72 -8.89 -15.27
CA PHE A 17 19.36 -7.47 -15.54
C PHE A 17 20.16 -6.91 -16.71
N GLU A 18 21.35 -7.47 -16.92
CA GLU A 18 22.22 -7.17 -18.05
C GLU A 18 21.55 -7.40 -19.41
N SER A 19 20.66 -8.39 -19.51
CA SER A 19 19.96 -8.67 -20.76
C SER A 19 18.84 -7.66 -21.05
N PHE A 20 18.33 -6.98 -20.03
CA PHE A 20 17.32 -5.93 -20.16
C PHE A 20 17.93 -4.58 -20.53
N ILE A 21 19.12 -4.24 -20.00
CA ILE A 21 19.87 -3.05 -20.39
C ILE A 21 20.23 -3.07 -21.88
N ARG A 22 20.45 -4.24 -22.48
CA ARG A 22 20.69 -4.36 -23.93
C ARG A 22 19.48 -4.04 -24.81
N LEU A 23 18.26 -4.02 -24.28
CA LEU A 23 17.03 -3.72 -25.03
C LEU A 23 16.65 -2.23 -25.02
N VAL A 24 17.14 -1.47 -24.04
CA VAL A 24 17.08 -0.01 -24.04
C VAL A 24 18.26 0.48 -24.86
N SER A 25 18.06 1.35 -25.87
CA SER A 25 19.18 1.83 -26.69
C SER A 25 20.24 2.46 -25.80
N SER A 26 21.50 2.11 -26.06
CA SER A 26 22.69 2.48 -25.29
C SER A 26 22.91 3.99 -25.11
N ASP A 27 22.16 4.81 -25.84
CA ASP A 27 22.45 6.23 -26.00
C ASP A 27 21.76 7.12 -24.94
N ASP A 28 20.83 6.58 -24.13
CA ASP A 28 20.06 7.34 -23.13
C ASP A 28 20.40 7.02 -21.65
N LEU A 29 21.36 6.12 -21.37
CA LEU A 29 21.64 5.65 -20.00
C LEU A 29 22.90 6.31 -19.41
N VAL A 30 22.69 7.20 -18.43
CA VAL A 30 23.75 7.88 -17.66
C VAL A 30 24.56 6.92 -16.76
N SER A 31 24.04 5.71 -16.51
CA SER A 31 24.74 4.64 -15.81
C SER A 31 24.22 3.27 -16.23
N THR A 32 25.12 2.30 -16.35
CA THR A 32 24.80 0.90 -16.67
C THR A 32 24.63 0.02 -15.43
N ASP A 33 24.71 0.57 -14.22
CA ASP A 33 24.55 -0.20 -12.97
C ASP A 33 23.07 -0.53 -12.72
N PRO A 34 22.67 -1.82 -12.82
CA PRO A 34 21.31 -2.27 -12.55
C PRO A 34 20.74 -1.85 -11.19
N SER A 35 21.60 -1.71 -10.18
CA SER A 35 21.19 -1.46 -8.80
C SER A 35 20.69 -0.03 -8.56
N LEU A 36 20.98 0.88 -9.49
CA LEU A 36 20.52 2.28 -9.44
C LEU A 36 19.07 2.44 -9.94
N PHE A 37 18.51 1.43 -10.62
CA PHE A 37 17.15 1.51 -11.15
C PHE A 37 16.13 0.93 -10.17
N LYS A 38 15.26 1.80 -9.64
CA LYS A 38 14.08 1.36 -8.88
C LYS A 38 13.01 0.84 -9.85
N VAL A 39 12.89 -0.49 -9.96
CA VAL A 39 11.88 -1.15 -10.81
C VAL A 39 10.73 -1.68 -9.95
N ARG A 40 9.50 -1.55 -10.46
CA ARG A 40 8.30 -2.18 -9.88
C ARG A 40 7.86 -3.34 -10.76
N PRO A 41 7.84 -4.59 -10.25
CA PRO A 41 7.37 -5.69 -11.06
C PRO A 41 5.86 -5.66 -11.16
N ILE A 42 5.31 -5.81 -12.35
CA ILE A 42 3.86 -5.86 -12.53
C ILE A 42 3.51 -7.14 -13.28
N ILE A 43 2.67 -7.98 -12.67
CA ILE A 43 2.11 -9.15 -13.32
C ILE A 43 0.76 -8.75 -13.91
N SER A 44 0.65 -8.77 -15.24
CA SER A 44 -0.65 -8.57 -15.89
C SER A 44 -1.54 -9.79 -15.67
N CYS A 45 -2.67 -9.57 -15.00
CA CYS A 45 -3.72 -10.58 -14.80
C CYS A 45 -4.96 -10.34 -15.68
N VAL A 46 -4.89 -9.39 -16.62
CA VAL A 46 -6.00 -9.05 -17.53
C VAL A 46 -6.36 -10.26 -18.39
N ASP A 47 -7.66 -10.54 -18.51
CA ASP A 47 -8.21 -11.71 -19.23
C ASP A 47 -7.68 -13.06 -18.73
N GLY A 48 -7.09 -13.09 -17.54
CA GLY A 48 -6.65 -14.31 -16.88
C GLY A 48 -7.83 -15.18 -16.44
N PRO A 49 -7.60 -16.47 -16.16
CA PRO A 49 -8.65 -17.40 -15.74
C PRO A 49 -9.35 -16.98 -14.44
N THR A 50 -8.71 -16.15 -13.63
CA THR A 50 -9.22 -15.67 -12.34
C THR A 50 -9.76 -14.24 -12.39
N ASP A 51 -9.65 -13.51 -13.51
CA ASP A 51 -9.98 -12.07 -13.54
C ASP A 51 -11.45 -11.80 -13.15
N ARG A 52 -12.40 -12.57 -13.69
CA ARG A 52 -13.83 -12.41 -13.38
C ARG A 52 -14.17 -12.75 -11.93
N ILE A 53 -13.54 -13.80 -11.38
CA ILE A 53 -13.77 -14.22 -10.00
C ILE A 53 -13.17 -13.19 -9.04
N THR A 54 -11.93 -12.75 -9.31
CA THR A 54 -11.27 -11.73 -8.50
C THR A 54 -11.99 -10.39 -8.58
N TRP A 55 -12.59 -10.04 -9.72
CA TRP A 55 -13.49 -8.89 -9.84
C TRP A 55 -14.69 -8.99 -8.90
N LEU A 56 -15.42 -10.11 -8.92
CA LEU A 56 -16.58 -10.31 -8.05
C LEU A 56 -16.20 -10.24 -6.56
N ILE A 57 -15.11 -10.88 -6.18
CA ILE A 57 -14.59 -10.81 -4.80
C ILE A 57 -14.21 -9.37 -4.44
N THR A 58 -13.58 -8.64 -5.36
CA THR A 58 -13.18 -7.24 -5.14
C THR A 58 -14.40 -6.37 -4.84
N LEU A 59 -15.55 -6.58 -5.51
CA LEU A 59 -16.78 -5.83 -5.23
C LEU A 59 -17.25 -5.98 -3.79
N VAL A 60 -17.05 -7.15 -3.17
CA VAL A 60 -17.36 -7.35 -1.75
C VAL A 60 -16.32 -6.65 -0.89
N LEU A 61 -15.03 -6.88 -1.17
CA LEU A 61 -13.94 -6.39 -0.31
C LEU A 61 -13.82 -4.87 -0.29
N THR A 62 -14.05 -4.17 -1.40
CA THR A 62 -13.95 -2.71 -1.45
C THR A 62 -14.97 -2.02 -0.54
N GLN A 63 -16.13 -2.65 -0.28
CA GLN A 63 -17.13 -2.14 0.66
C GLN A 63 -16.62 -2.17 2.11
N LEU A 64 -15.70 -3.07 2.44
CA LEU A 64 -15.12 -3.18 3.79
C LEU A 64 -14.10 -2.06 4.07
N LEU A 65 -13.42 -1.56 3.04
CA LEU A 65 -12.29 -0.64 3.22
C LEU A 65 -12.69 0.68 3.89
N LYS A 66 -13.96 1.10 3.75
CA LYS A 66 -14.51 2.29 4.42
C LYS A 66 -14.54 2.17 5.95
N TYR A 67 -14.49 0.95 6.50
CA TYR A 67 -14.46 0.70 7.93
C TYR A 67 -13.05 0.74 8.52
N ILE A 68 -12.00 0.85 7.68
CA ILE A 68 -10.62 0.97 8.14
C ILE A 68 -10.36 2.44 8.47
N PRO A 69 -10.19 2.81 9.76
CA PRO A 69 -10.18 4.22 10.15
C PRO A 69 -9.05 5.02 9.52
N ALA A 70 -7.84 4.50 9.40
CA ALA A 70 -6.72 5.25 8.82
C ALA A 70 -6.78 5.36 7.29
N HIS A 71 -7.59 4.54 6.60
CA HIS A 71 -7.57 4.47 5.15
C HIS A 71 -8.15 5.72 4.48
N LEU A 72 -7.40 6.25 3.51
CA LEU A 72 -7.80 7.33 2.61
C LEU A 72 -8.13 6.77 1.22
N THR A 73 -9.24 7.23 0.65
CA THR A 73 -9.66 6.86 -0.72
C THR A 73 -9.20 7.86 -1.77
N ASN A 74 -8.96 9.11 -1.38
CA ASN A 74 -8.54 10.19 -2.28
C ASN A 74 -8.02 11.39 -1.47
N THR A 75 -7.44 12.37 -2.18
CA THR A 75 -6.93 13.62 -1.60
C THR A 75 -8.03 14.46 -0.94
N GLN A 76 -9.28 14.41 -1.42
CA GLN A 76 -10.37 15.20 -0.83
C GLN A 76 -10.70 14.73 0.60
N MET A 77 -10.81 13.41 0.78
CA MET A 77 -11.01 12.79 2.10
C MET A 77 -9.86 13.11 3.05
N PHE A 78 -8.64 13.20 2.52
CA PHE A 78 -7.48 13.66 3.29
C PHE A 78 -7.67 15.11 3.77
N LEU A 79 -7.99 16.04 2.86
CA LEU A 79 -8.21 17.45 3.20
C LEU A 79 -9.36 17.64 4.21
N ASP A 80 -10.40 16.81 4.14
CA ASP A 80 -11.50 16.85 5.10
C ASP A 80 -11.05 16.41 6.50
N ARG A 81 -10.22 15.36 6.60
CA ARG A 81 -9.65 14.93 7.88
C ARG A 81 -8.67 15.96 8.46
N LEU A 82 -7.84 16.56 7.61
CA LEU A 82 -6.92 17.61 8.02
C LEU A 82 -7.69 18.85 8.54
N ARG A 83 -8.77 19.23 7.87
CA ARG A 83 -9.72 20.27 8.35
C ARG A 83 -10.33 19.91 9.69
N ASN A 84 -10.73 18.67 9.92
CA ASN A 84 -11.35 18.29 11.19
C ASN A 84 -10.33 18.21 12.33
N ALA A 85 -9.08 17.85 12.04
CA ALA A 85 -8.01 17.76 13.03
C ALA A 85 -7.51 19.14 13.52
N GLN A 86 -7.68 20.19 12.72
CA GLN A 86 -7.28 21.58 13.05
C GLN A 86 -5.84 21.69 13.64
N PRO A 87 -4.81 21.12 12.98
CA PRO A 87 -3.44 21.24 13.47
C PRO A 87 -2.96 22.70 13.39
N ASN A 88 -2.15 23.10 14.36
CA ASN A 88 -1.47 24.40 14.42
C ASN A 88 0.07 24.22 14.51
N ASN A 89 0.82 25.32 14.57
CA ASN A 89 2.29 25.30 14.60
C ASN A 89 2.93 24.68 15.86
N ALA A 90 2.16 24.38 16.91
CA ALA A 90 2.68 23.66 18.07
C ALA A 90 2.83 22.16 17.81
N TYR A 91 2.25 21.64 16.72
CA TYR A 91 2.32 20.23 16.35
C TYR A 91 3.49 19.95 15.40
N VAL A 92 3.90 18.69 15.41
CA VAL A 92 4.90 18.14 14.49
C VAL A 92 4.18 17.24 13.48
N MET A 93 4.62 17.29 12.22
CA MET A 93 4.13 16.39 11.18
C MET A 93 5.29 15.71 10.45
N GLU A 94 5.10 14.45 10.10
CA GLU A 94 6.01 13.68 9.23
C GLU A 94 5.17 12.82 8.26
N SER A 95 5.74 12.49 7.12
CA SER A 95 5.19 11.47 6.23
C SER A 95 6.00 10.19 6.36
N PHE A 96 5.31 9.05 6.34
CA PHE A 96 5.96 7.74 6.27
C PHE A 96 5.62 7.05 4.95
N ASP A 97 6.56 6.32 4.39
CA ASP A 97 6.38 5.51 3.19
C ASP A 97 6.71 4.04 3.49
N VAL A 98 5.83 3.13 3.09
CA VAL A 98 6.04 1.70 3.28
C VAL A 98 6.93 1.14 2.17
N THR A 99 8.11 0.65 2.56
CA THR A 99 9.06 0.09 1.60
C THR A 99 8.52 -1.19 0.97
N ALA A 100 8.30 -1.13 -0.34
CA ALA A 100 7.91 -2.27 -1.19
C ALA A 100 6.72 -3.07 -0.61
N LEU A 101 5.65 -2.35 -0.22
CA LEU A 101 4.47 -2.89 0.47
C LEU A 101 4.00 -4.23 -0.13
N TYR A 102 3.63 -4.24 -1.42
CA TYR A 102 3.03 -5.41 -2.05
C TYR A 102 3.94 -6.64 -1.99
N THR A 103 5.26 -6.52 -2.14
CA THR A 103 6.17 -7.68 -2.08
C THR A 103 6.40 -8.19 -0.66
N ASN A 104 6.19 -7.34 0.36
CA ASN A 104 6.49 -7.65 1.75
C ASN A 104 5.28 -8.13 2.57
N VAL A 105 4.05 -7.83 2.12
CA VAL A 105 2.80 -8.26 2.76
C VAL A 105 2.75 -9.78 2.94
N SER A 106 2.30 -10.22 4.12
CA SER A 106 1.98 -11.63 4.38
C SER A 106 0.57 -11.94 3.88
N ASN A 107 0.46 -12.87 2.92
CA ASN A 107 -0.84 -13.27 2.36
C ASN A 107 -1.76 -13.86 3.44
N ASP A 108 -1.24 -14.70 4.33
CA ASP A 108 -2.02 -15.32 5.39
C ASP A 108 -2.54 -14.28 6.40
N SER A 109 -1.70 -13.29 6.77
CA SER A 109 -2.11 -12.19 7.65
C SER A 109 -3.12 -11.26 6.98
N ALA A 110 -2.96 -10.97 5.69
CA ALA A 110 -3.92 -10.17 4.92
C ALA A 110 -5.29 -10.85 4.82
N MET A 111 -5.31 -12.17 4.55
CA MET A 111 -6.54 -12.97 4.53
C MET A 111 -7.21 -12.98 5.91
N GLN A 112 -6.44 -13.11 6.98
CA GLN A 112 -6.98 -13.05 8.34
C GLN A 112 -7.61 -11.68 8.65
N ALA A 113 -6.95 -10.58 8.26
CA ALA A 113 -7.50 -9.24 8.44
C ALA A 113 -8.83 -9.04 7.68
N ILE A 114 -8.93 -9.53 6.45
CA ILE A 114 -10.19 -9.51 5.68
C ILE A 114 -11.28 -10.34 6.37
N ARG A 115 -10.93 -11.53 6.86
CA ARG A 115 -11.88 -12.39 7.57
C ARG A 115 -12.49 -11.69 8.78
N GLU A 116 -11.67 -11.00 9.56
CA GLU A 116 -12.13 -10.28 10.74
C GLU A 116 -13.03 -9.10 10.36
N LEU A 117 -12.66 -8.33 9.33
CA LEU A 117 -13.52 -7.26 8.79
C LEU A 117 -14.87 -7.79 8.28
N LEU A 118 -14.87 -8.95 7.61
CA LEU A 118 -16.09 -9.61 7.16
C LEU A 118 -16.98 -10.00 8.34
N ILE A 119 -16.43 -10.63 9.38
CA ILE A 119 -17.19 -11.02 10.57
C ILE A 119 -17.77 -9.79 11.28
N GLN A 120 -17.01 -8.70 11.38
CA GLN A 120 -17.45 -7.48 12.05
C GLN A 120 -18.54 -6.71 11.27
N HIS A 121 -18.53 -6.79 9.94
CA HIS A 121 -19.34 -5.92 9.09
C HIS A 121 -20.23 -6.67 8.09
N GLU A 122 -20.44 -7.98 8.25
CA GLU A 122 -21.26 -8.82 7.35
C GLU A 122 -22.64 -8.22 7.10
N GLY A 123 -23.32 -7.74 8.15
CA GLY A 123 -24.66 -7.15 8.06
C GLY A 123 -24.72 -5.77 7.40
N ALA A 124 -23.58 -5.13 7.12
CA ALA A 124 -23.49 -3.78 6.58
C ALA A 124 -22.95 -3.72 5.14
N ILE A 125 -22.69 -4.87 4.54
CA ILE A 125 -22.17 -5.01 3.17
C ILE A 125 -23.05 -5.96 2.35
N ASN A 126 -22.98 -5.82 1.02
CA ASN A 126 -23.60 -6.80 0.13
C ASN A 126 -22.64 -7.96 -0.14
N MET A 127 -22.98 -9.14 0.37
CA MET A 127 -22.24 -10.39 0.17
C MET A 127 -22.57 -11.11 -1.14
N TYR A 128 -23.52 -10.60 -1.95
CA TYR A 128 -23.96 -11.18 -3.23
C TYR A 128 -24.29 -12.68 -3.15
N GLY A 129 -24.87 -13.12 -2.02
CA GLY A 129 -25.26 -14.50 -1.78
C GLY A 129 -24.14 -15.43 -1.30
N PHE A 130 -22.91 -14.95 -1.14
CA PHE A 130 -21.82 -15.73 -0.54
C PHE A 130 -21.90 -15.73 0.99
N SER A 131 -21.59 -16.88 1.61
CA SER A 131 -21.20 -16.90 3.02
C SER A 131 -19.75 -16.44 3.19
N ILE A 132 -19.40 -15.98 4.40
CA ILE A 132 -18.00 -15.65 4.74
C ILE A 132 -17.08 -16.83 4.44
N GLN A 133 -17.49 -18.06 4.76
CA GLN A 133 -16.68 -19.26 4.51
C GLN A 133 -16.45 -19.50 3.01
N GLN A 134 -17.47 -19.32 2.17
CA GLN A 134 -17.33 -19.44 0.72
C GLN A 134 -16.40 -18.36 0.16
N LEU A 135 -16.58 -17.11 0.58
CA LEU A 135 -15.74 -16.00 0.15
C LEU A 135 -14.28 -16.19 0.55
N MET A 136 -14.02 -16.62 1.79
CA MET A 136 -12.67 -16.90 2.28
C MET A 136 -12.02 -18.09 1.56
N THR A 137 -12.81 -19.11 1.21
CA THR A 137 -12.32 -20.24 0.40
C THR A 137 -11.92 -19.76 -1.00
N LEU A 138 -12.77 -18.97 -1.66
CA LEU A 138 -12.46 -18.38 -2.95
C LEU A 138 -11.22 -17.49 -2.88
N LEU A 139 -11.08 -16.64 -1.86
CA LEU A 139 -9.91 -15.81 -1.64
C LEU A 139 -8.64 -16.64 -1.48
N LYS A 140 -8.68 -17.68 -0.65
CA LYS A 140 -7.54 -18.58 -0.42
C LYS A 140 -7.11 -19.28 -1.71
N GLU A 141 -8.06 -19.82 -2.48
CA GLU A 141 -7.74 -20.46 -3.75
C GLU A 141 -7.17 -19.44 -4.76
N ASN A 142 -7.74 -18.24 -4.86
CA ASN A 142 -7.27 -17.20 -5.77
C ASN A 142 -5.94 -16.56 -5.37
N SER A 143 -5.64 -16.46 -4.07
CA SER A 143 -4.42 -15.85 -3.54
C SER A 143 -3.27 -16.82 -3.36
N LYS A 144 -3.54 -18.10 -3.06
CA LYS A 144 -2.53 -19.10 -2.70
C LYS A 144 -2.29 -20.16 -3.78
N ASN A 145 -3.35 -20.59 -4.47
CA ASN A 145 -3.31 -21.79 -5.32
C ASN A 145 -3.50 -21.51 -6.82
N LEU A 146 -3.99 -20.33 -7.21
CA LEU A 146 -4.23 -20.00 -8.61
C LEU A 146 -3.12 -19.09 -9.17
N ASN A 147 -2.93 -19.20 -10.49
CA ASN A 147 -1.92 -18.60 -11.38
C ASN A 147 -1.72 -17.06 -11.30
N CYS A 148 -2.29 -16.37 -10.32
CA CYS A 148 -2.17 -14.92 -10.16
C CYS A 148 -0.74 -14.49 -9.73
N SER A 149 0.06 -15.42 -9.19
CA SER A 149 1.48 -15.23 -8.88
C SER A 149 2.40 -15.85 -9.94
N ILE A 150 1.85 -16.55 -10.93
CA ILE A 150 2.63 -17.24 -11.96
C ILE A 150 2.78 -16.34 -13.18
N PHE A 151 4.02 -16.07 -13.57
CA PHE A 151 4.33 -15.28 -14.76
C PHE A 151 5.34 -16.00 -15.63
N ARG A 152 5.34 -15.69 -16.92
CA ARG A 152 6.28 -16.24 -17.89
C ARG A 152 7.36 -15.22 -18.20
N TRP A 153 8.62 -15.61 -18.03
CA TRP A 153 9.80 -14.80 -18.36
C TRP A 153 10.81 -15.66 -19.13
N SER A 154 11.33 -15.16 -20.24
CA SER A 154 12.33 -15.85 -21.08
C SER A 154 12.00 -17.33 -21.36
N GLY A 155 10.73 -17.61 -21.67
CA GLY A 155 10.24 -18.97 -21.97
C GLY A 155 10.05 -19.89 -20.76
N ARG A 156 10.34 -19.43 -19.54
CA ARG A 156 10.17 -20.18 -18.29
C ARG A 156 9.04 -19.61 -17.44
N TYR A 157 8.42 -20.46 -16.64
CA TYR A 157 7.38 -20.07 -15.68
C TYR A 157 7.99 -19.85 -14.31
N TYR A 158 7.58 -18.79 -13.65
CA TYR A 158 8.02 -18.40 -12.31
C TYR A 158 6.79 -18.13 -11.46
N ALA A 159 6.89 -18.42 -10.17
CA ALA A 159 5.84 -18.12 -9.19
C ALA A 159 6.37 -17.13 -8.14
N GLN A 160 5.57 -16.10 -7.84
CA GLN A 160 5.85 -15.21 -6.72
C GLN A 160 5.49 -15.93 -5.41
N MET A 161 6.52 -16.26 -4.63
CA MET A 161 6.40 -17.03 -3.39
C MET A 161 5.89 -16.20 -2.20
N ARG A 162 6.05 -14.88 -2.25
CA ARG A 162 5.74 -13.97 -1.14
C ARG A 162 5.15 -12.66 -1.65
N GLY A 163 4.26 -12.09 -0.85
CA GLY A 163 3.62 -10.84 -1.18
C GLY A 163 2.44 -11.02 -2.12
N LEU A 164 1.91 -9.88 -2.49
CA LEU A 164 0.84 -9.68 -3.43
C LEU A 164 1.45 -9.29 -4.77
N ALA A 165 1.05 -9.93 -5.85
CA ALA A 165 1.53 -9.52 -7.16
C ALA A 165 0.90 -8.18 -7.54
N MET A 166 1.75 -7.18 -7.79
CA MET A 166 1.28 -5.89 -8.29
C MET A 166 0.65 -6.14 -9.68
N GLY A 167 -0.60 -5.71 -9.86
CA GLY A 167 -1.41 -6.01 -11.04
C GLY A 167 -2.56 -6.99 -10.78
N GLN A 168 -2.56 -7.69 -9.64
CA GLN A 168 -3.75 -8.40 -9.18
C GLN A 168 -4.82 -7.41 -8.70
N ARG A 169 -6.07 -7.65 -9.08
CA ARG A 169 -7.22 -6.85 -8.68
C ARG A 169 -7.47 -6.86 -7.16
N LEU A 170 -7.14 -7.98 -6.50
CA LEU A 170 -7.29 -8.14 -5.05
C LEU A 170 -6.16 -7.50 -4.24
N ALA A 171 -4.99 -7.26 -4.84
CA ALA A 171 -3.81 -6.83 -4.11
C ALA A 171 -4.03 -5.53 -3.31
N PRO A 172 -4.64 -4.46 -3.86
CA PRO A 172 -4.88 -3.24 -3.09
C PRO A 172 -5.74 -3.48 -1.84
N SER A 173 -6.86 -4.19 -1.97
CA SER A 173 -7.76 -4.47 -0.84
C SER A 173 -7.07 -5.31 0.24
N LEU A 174 -6.29 -6.31 -0.16
CA LEU A 174 -5.53 -7.15 0.76
C LEU A 174 -4.42 -6.35 1.47
N ALA A 175 -3.70 -5.50 0.74
CA ALA A 175 -2.67 -4.65 1.32
C ALA A 175 -3.24 -3.65 2.33
N ILE A 176 -4.36 -3.00 2.00
CA ILE A 176 -5.03 -2.03 2.89
C ILE A 176 -5.52 -2.72 4.17
N ALA A 177 -6.13 -3.90 4.05
CA ALA A 177 -6.60 -4.68 5.20
C ALA A 177 -5.45 -5.21 6.05
N TYR A 178 -4.35 -5.66 5.45
CA TYR A 178 -3.16 -6.06 6.20
C TYR A 178 -2.56 -4.88 6.97
N MET A 179 -2.46 -3.72 6.33
CA MET A 179 -1.93 -2.52 6.97
C MET A 179 -2.80 -2.03 8.12
N SER A 180 -4.12 -2.30 8.13
CA SER A 180 -4.97 -1.99 9.28
C SER A 180 -4.55 -2.72 10.57
N LYS A 181 -3.93 -3.90 10.43
CA LYS A 181 -3.34 -4.63 11.56
C LYS A 181 -2.00 -4.08 11.99
N VAL A 182 -1.17 -3.65 11.03
CA VAL A 182 0.14 -3.05 11.30
C VAL A 182 -0.02 -1.68 12.00
N GLU A 183 -1.04 -0.91 11.63
CA GLU A 183 -1.25 0.44 12.17
C GLU A 183 -2.09 0.47 13.46
N ALA A 184 -2.78 -0.62 13.82
CA ALA A 184 -3.61 -0.68 15.02
C ALA A 184 -2.88 -0.23 16.32
N PRO A 185 -1.61 -0.62 16.56
CA PRO A 185 -0.87 -0.17 17.76
C PRO A 185 -0.46 1.29 17.75
N VAL A 186 -0.55 1.99 16.61
CA VAL A 186 -0.27 3.43 16.49
C VAL A 186 -1.53 4.27 16.62
N ILE A 187 -2.69 3.69 16.31
CA ILE A 187 -3.98 4.35 16.55
C ILE A 187 -4.25 4.49 18.05
N ASP A 188 -3.83 3.52 18.87
CA ASP A 188 -4.07 3.50 20.32
C ASP A 188 -3.36 4.63 21.11
N PRO A 189 -2.08 4.98 20.81
CA PRO A 189 -1.43 6.19 21.31
C PRO A 189 -2.15 7.51 21.01
N GLY A 190 -3.08 7.52 20.05
CA GLY A 190 -3.93 8.67 19.73
C GLY A 190 -3.18 9.87 19.13
N PRO A 191 -2.44 9.71 18.02
CA PRO A 191 -1.93 10.86 17.27
C PRO A 191 -3.09 11.79 16.89
N LEU A 192 -2.84 13.10 16.81
CA LEU A 192 -3.85 14.08 16.41
C LEU A 192 -4.49 13.69 15.06
N LEU A 193 -3.64 13.24 14.13
CA LEU A 193 -4.08 12.68 12.86
C LEU A 193 -3.11 11.59 12.43
N TYR A 194 -3.66 10.41 12.13
CA TYR A 194 -2.96 9.37 11.38
C TYR A 194 -3.84 8.91 10.23
N CYS A 195 -3.32 8.99 9.01
CA CYS A 195 -4.04 8.59 7.82
C CYS A 195 -3.10 8.04 6.75
N ARG A 196 -3.62 7.16 5.90
CA ARG A 196 -2.83 6.40 4.93
C ARG A 196 -3.56 6.18 3.63
N TYR A 197 -2.89 6.51 2.54
CA TYR A 197 -3.29 6.18 1.18
C TYR A 197 -2.38 5.06 0.66
N ILE A 198 -2.86 3.81 0.74
CA ILE A 198 -2.10 2.60 0.39
C ILE A 198 -0.78 2.48 1.18
N ASP A 199 0.34 2.96 0.65
CA ASP A 199 1.69 2.97 1.20
C ASP A 199 2.11 4.32 1.79
N ASP A 200 1.53 5.43 1.33
CA ASP A 200 1.81 6.77 1.83
C ASP A 200 1.02 7.04 3.12
N CYS A 201 1.73 7.32 4.22
CA CYS A 201 1.14 7.66 5.52
C CYS A 201 1.48 9.10 5.91
N LEU A 202 0.55 9.77 6.59
CA LEU A 202 0.78 11.04 7.26
C LEU A 202 0.46 10.88 8.74
N ILE A 203 1.36 11.37 9.58
CA ILE A 203 1.18 11.45 11.02
C ILE A 203 1.37 12.90 11.50
N ILE A 204 0.48 13.32 12.40
CA ILE A 204 0.57 14.60 13.10
C ILE A 204 0.43 14.33 14.60
N CYS A 205 1.40 14.77 15.40
CA CYS A 205 1.43 14.62 16.85
C CYS A 205 1.85 15.91 17.54
N SER A 206 1.69 15.98 18.86
CA SER A 206 2.07 17.16 19.64
C SER A 206 3.57 17.31 19.74
N THR A 207 4.31 16.19 19.76
CA THR A 207 5.77 16.20 19.91
C THR A 207 6.45 15.28 18.92
N GLN A 208 7.74 15.57 18.65
CA GLN A 208 8.59 14.69 17.85
C GLN A 208 8.79 13.33 18.52
N GLU A 209 8.84 13.27 19.86
CA GLU A 209 8.99 12.03 20.62
C GLU A 209 7.82 11.07 20.40
N GLU A 210 6.58 11.59 20.31
CA GLU A 210 5.39 10.80 19.97
C GLU A 210 5.49 10.21 18.56
N ILE A 211 5.94 11.01 17.58
CA ILE A 211 6.17 10.52 16.20
C ILE A 211 7.25 9.44 16.18
N ASP A 212 8.35 9.64 16.90
CA ASP A 212 9.46 8.69 16.96
C ASP A 212 8.99 7.35 17.56
N LYS A 213 8.22 7.39 18.65
CA LYS A 213 7.59 6.18 19.24
C LYS A 213 6.66 5.48 18.26
N CYS A 214 5.81 6.23 17.55
CA CYS A 214 4.92 5.65 16.53
C CYS A 214 5.72 4.99 15.40
N PHE A 215 6.81 5.63 14.96
CA PHE A 215 7.69 5.10 13.92
C PHE A 215 8.39 3.81 14.34
N GLU A 216 8.86 3.73 15.59
CA GLU A 216 9.45 2.53 16.19
C GLU A 216 8.42 1.41 16.30
N LEU A 217 7.22 1.71 16.80
CA LEU A 217 6.11 0.75 16.90
C LEU A 217 5.76 0.15 15.54
N LEU A 218 5.61 0.97 14.50
CA LEU A 218 5.31 0.53 13.13
C LEU A 218 6.40 -0.40 12.59
N ASN A 219 7.67 -0.02 12.73
CA ASN A 219 8.81 -0.82 12.25
C ASN A 219 9.05 -2.09 13.07
N GLY A 220 8.50 -2.16 14.29
CA GLY A 220 8.52 -3.34 15.16
C GLY A 220 7.42 -4.36 14.89
N GLN A 221 6.34 -4.00 14.19
CA GLN A 221 5.20 -4.91 13.97
C GLN A 221 5.51 -6.11 13.05
N SER A 222 6.48 -5.95 12.16
CA SER A 222 6.79 -6.96 11.14
C SER A 222 8.27 -6.94 10.82
N GLU A 223 8.82 -8.15 10.64
CA GLU A 223 10.18 -8.33 10.14
C GLU A 223 10.34 -7.74 8.72
N TYR A 224 9.28 -7.79 7.91
CA TYR A 224 9.34 -7.52 6.47
C TYR A 224 8.76 -6.17 6.05
N ILE A 225 7.84 -5.62 6.84
CA ILE A 225 7.31 -4.27 6.58
C ILE A 225 8.21 -3.28 7.27
N LYS A 226 8.74 -2.35 6.48
CA LYS A 226 9.59 -1.26 6.96
C LYS A 226 9.04 0.05 6.45
N PHE A 227 9.12 1.05 7.31
CA PHE A 227 8.69 2.41 7.03
C PHE A 227 9.93 3.28 6.88
N THR A 228 9.93 4.10 5.86
CA THR A 228 10.83 5.26 5.78
C THR A 228 10.08 6.50 6.23
N ARG A 229 10.80 7.55 6.59
CA ARG A 229 10.21 8.82 7.03
C ARG A 229 10.79 9.99 6.28
N GLU A 230 9.94 10.95 5.95
CA GLU A 230 10.33 12.25 5.41
C GLU A 230 9.83 13.36 6.34
N LYS A 231 10.76 14.27 6.65
CA LYS A 231 10.49 15.46 7.46
C LYS A 231 10.15 16.64 6.55
N PRO A 232 9.38 17.63 7.04
CA PRO A 232 9.10 18.85 6.29
C PRO A 232 10.40 19.56 5.86
N ARG A 233 10.43 20.04 4.62
CA ARG A 233 11.52 20.86 4.08
C ARG A 233 11.01 22.28 3.89
N GLU A 234 11.72 23.26 4.43
CA GLU A 234 11.27 24.67 4.40
C GLU A 234 9.84 24.84 4.95
N ASN A 235 9.48 24.08 6.00
CA ASN A 235 8.15 24.00 6.61
C ASN A 235 7.04 23.41 5.73
N TRP A 236 7.36 22.89 4.54
CA TRP A 236 6.42 22.20 3.66
C TRP A 236 6.66 20.70 3.67
N LEU A 237 5.58 19.94 3.83
CA LEU A 237 5.58 18.48 3.70
C LEU A 237 4.73 18.08 2.50
N PRO A 238 5.32 17.47 1.45
CA PRO A 238 4.54 16.89 0.38
C PRO A 238 3.80 15.63 0.88
N PHE A 239 2.50 15.53 0.58
CA PHE A 239 1.71 14.34 0.82
C PHE A 239 0.64 14.19 -0.26
N LEU A 240 0.63 13.06 -0.97
CA LEU A 240 -0.18 12.87 -2.18
C LEU A 240 0.06 13.99 -3.21
N ASN A 241 -1.01 14.69 -3.58
CA ASN A 241 -1.00 15.76 -4.59
C ASN A 241 -1.00 17.17 -3.96
N VAL A 242 -0.67 17.30 -2.66
CA VAL A 242 -0.69 18.58 -1.94
C VAL A 242 0.58 18.75 -1.11
N GLN A 243 0.92 20.00 -0.80
CA GLN A 243 1.92 20.32 0.21
C GLN A 243 1.23 20.94 1.43
N ILE A 244 1.67 20.54 2.62
CA ILE A 244 1.12 20.97 3.91
C ILE A 244 2.15 21.84 4.61
N ASN A 245 1.71 22.96 5.19
CA ASN A 245 2.52 23.80 6.07
C ASN A 245 1.71 24.14 7.32
N LEU A 246 2.26 23.83 8.50
CA LEU A 246 1.63 24.15 9.77
C LEU A 246 2.00 25.60 10.16
N SER A 247 1.00 26.37 10.57
CA SER A 247 1.13 27.81 10.88
C SER A 247 0.46 28.13 12.22
N GLU A 248 0.77 29.28 12.81
CA GLU A 248 0.25 29.62 14.15
C GLU A 248 -1.29 29.68 14.18
N ASN A 249 -1.91 30.03 13.05
CA ASN A 249 -3.36 30.15 12.89
C ASN A 249 -4.03 28.90 12.28
N GLY A 250 -3.33 27.76 12.19
CA GLY A 250 -3.84 26.53 11.60
C GLY A 250 -2.85 25.93 10.60
N TYR A 251 -3.28 25.66 9.38
CA TYR A 251 -2.41 25.12 8.34
C TYR A 251 -2.74 25.71 6.96
N VAL A 252 -1.77 25.63 6.06
CA VAL A 252 -1.90 26.05 4.65
C VAL A 252 -1.62 24.85 3.75
N THR A 253 -2.45 24.67 2.72
CA THR A 253 -2.23 23.68 1.67
C THR A 253 -2.08 24.35 0.31
N LYS A 254 -1.16 23.87 -0.52
CA LYS A 254 -0.99 24.30 -1.93
C LYS A 254 -0.77 23.11 -2.85
#